data_AF-A0A178J5H8-F1
#
_entry.id   AF-A0A178J5H8-F1
#
_cell.length_a   1.000
_cell.length_b   1.000
_cell.length_c   1.000
_cell.angle_alpha   90.00
_cell.angle_beta   90.00
_cell.angle_gamma   90.00
#
_symmetry.space_group_name_H-M   'P 1'
#
loop_
_entity.id
_entity.type
_entity.pdbx_description
1 polymer ?
#
loop_
_entity_poly.entity_id
_entity_poly.type
_entity_poly.pdbx_seq_one_letter_code
_entity_poly.pdbx_strand_id
1 'polypeptide(L)'
;MKPLVYEMDAWSMATLPQLLGASLSLQPLLAMTQSDVPVLQVPFVVGDAVIELSNEWYTTPQGHDFHLPILRPMEGLPTCYRAQQDGAASSLAVIEAIEILRRRSRDAEWQHGDQGGWAASDETLIYDWGLNLLFTDGSALSLVTEDDRIDGGWVVTPDQVQPSYQEEIWLIEVDIRERIA
;
A
#
# COMPACT_ATOMS: atom_id res chain seq x y z
N MET A 1 -4.74 -10.39 24.64
CA MET A 1 -5.94 -10.27 23.79
C MET A 1 -5.78 -11.09 22.52
N LYS A 2 -6.86 -11.34 21.77
CA LYS A 2 -6.73 -11.83 20.39
C LYS A 2 -6.23 -10.66 19.50
N PRO A 3 -5.40 -10.91 18.49
CA PRO A 3 -5.02 -9.86 17.53
C PRO A 3 -6.25 -9.25 16.86
N LEU A 4 -6.18 -7.95 16.57
CA LEU A 4 -7.11 -7.26 15.69
C LEU A 4 -6.65 -7.46 14.25
N VAL A 5 -7.55 -7.87 13.37
CA VAL A 5 -7.23 -8.21 11.99
C VAL A 5 -8.07 -7.35 11.05
N TYR A 6 -7.40 -6.66 10.14
CA TYR A 6 -8.02 -5.84 9.10
C TYR A 6 -7.48 -6.27 7.74
N GLU A 7 -8.34 -6.33 6.74
CA GLU A 7 -7.97 -6.83 5.42
C GLU A 7 -8.57 -5.91 4.36
N MET A 8 -7.99 -5.92 3.16
CA MET A 8 -8.58 -5.23 2.01
C MET A 8 -10.03 -5.69 1.83
N ASP A 9 -10.91 -4.75 1.47
CA ASP A 9 -12.32 -5.06 1.28
C ASP A 9 -12.55 -6.05 0.13
N ALA A 10 -13.70 -6.72 0.15
CA ALA A 10 -14.03 -7.78 -0.81
C ALA A 10 -14.04 -7.31 -2.27
N TRP A 11 -14.38 -6.05 -2.54
CA TRP A 11 -14.33 -5.50 -3.90
C TRP A 11 -12.89 -5.33 -4.34
N SER A 12 -12.04 -4.75 -3.48
CA SER A 12 -10.62 -4.59 -3.77
C SER A 12 -9.95 -5.94 -4.05
N MET A 13 -10.25 -6.95 -3.22
CA MET A 13 -9.78 -8.32 -3.43
C MET A 13 -10.26 -8.95 -4.74
N ALA A 14 -11.52 -8.72 -5.13
CA ALA A 14 -12.05 -9.20 -6.41
C ALA A 14 -11.48 -8.46 -7.64
N THR A 15 -10.92 -7.26 -7.44
CA THR A 15 -10.35 -6.43 -8.49
C THR A 15 -8.88 -6.73 -8.75
N LEU A 16 -8.09 -7.09 -7.74
CA LEU A 16 -6.66 -7.38 -7.88
C LEU A 16 -6.33 -8.34 -9.04
N PRO A 17 -7.03 -9.48 -9.23
CA PRO A 17 -6.75 -10.39 -10.36
C PRO A 17 -6.95 -9.74 -11.74
N GLN A 18 -7.80 -8.71 -11.84
CA GLN A 18 -8.08 -8.02 -13.10
C GLN A 18 -6.94 -7.08 -13.52
N LEU A 19 -6.03 -6.75 -12.60
CA LEU A 19 -4.85 -5.95 -12.89
C LEU A 19 -3.72 -6.77 -13.53
N LEU A 20 -3.80 -8.10 -13.48
CA LEU A 20 -2.82 -8.97 -14.14
C LEU A 20 -2.85 -8.76 -15.66
N GLY A 21 -1.67 -8.66 -16.26
CA GLY A 21 -1.52 -8.36 -17.69
C GLY A 21 -1.68 -6.88 -18.05
N ALA A 22 -1.99 -6.00 -17.09
CA ALA A 22 -2.03 -4.56 -17.32
C ALA A 22 -0.61 -4.00 -17.50
N SER A 23 -0.45 -3.08 -18.45
CA SER A 23 0.80 -2.35 -18.69
C SER A 23 0.84 -1.09 -17.83
N LEU A 24 1.85 -0.98 -16.97
CA LEU A 24 2.06 0.17 -16.10
C LEU A 24 3.25 0.98 -16.59
N SER A 25 3.11 2.30 -16.62
CA SER A 25 4.24 3.21 -16.81
C SER A 25 4.87 3.48 -15.44
N LEU A 26 6.08 2.97 -15.21
CA LEU A 26 6.75 3.06 -13.91
C LEU A 26 7.31 4.46 -13.63
N GLN A 27 7.78 5.17 -14.66
CA GLN A 27 8.42 6.48 -14.48
C GLN A 27 7.52 7.54 -13.84
N PRO A 28 6.25 7.72 -14.23
CA PRO A 28 5.35 8.65 -13.56
C PRO A 28 5.16 8.32 -12.08
N LEU A 29 4.97 7.04 -11.73
CA LEU A 29 4.75 6.62 -10.34
C LEU A 29 6.00 6.84 -9.49
N LEU A 30 7.18 6.56 -10.03
CA LEU A 30 8.45 6.83 -9.36
C LEU A 30 8.78 8.32 -9.32
N ALA A 31 8.31 9.14 -10.26
CA ALA A 31 8.48 10.59 -10.19
C ALA A 31 7.60 11.20 -9.08
N MET A 32 6.46 10.59 -8.77
CA MET A 32 5.58 11.05 -7.70
C MET A 32 6.22 10.91 -6.31
N THR A 33 7.19 10.01 -6.12
CA THR A 33 7.90 9.83 -4.84
C THR A 33 9.00 10.86 -4.60
N GLN A 34 9.43 11.56 -5.64
CA GLN A 34 10.48 12.58 -5.57
C GLN A 34 9.91 13.98 -5.26
N SER A 35 8.59 14.08 -5.09
CA SER A 35 7.88 15.28 -4.71
C SER A 35 7.70 15.33 -3.19
N ASP A 36 7.82 16.51 -2.58
CA ASP A 36 7.44 16.73 -1.17
C ASP A 36 5.91 16.63 -0.94
N VAL A 37 5.14 16.35 -2.01
CA VAL A 37 3.69 16.16 -1.96
C VAL A 37 3.39 14.67 -1.82
N PRO A 38 2.62 14.24 -0.81
CA PRO A 38 2.28 12.84 -0.60
C PRO A 38 1.50 12.28 -1.79
N VAL A 39 1.84 11.06 -2.19
CA VAL A 39 1.14 10.33 -3.26
C VAL A 39 -0.10 9.70 -2.66
N LEU A 40 -1.27 10.30 -2.84
CA LEU A 40 -2.50 9.77 -2.22
C LEU A 40 -3.21 8.71 -3.07
N GLN A 41 -2.91 8.67 -4.37
CA GLN A 41 -3.65 7.87 -5.36
C GLN A 41 -2.71 7.34 -6.44
N VAL A 42 -2.84 6.06 -6.80
CA VAL A 42 -2.06 5.37 -7.82
C VAL A 42 -2.99 4.77 -8.87
N PRO A 43 -3.00 5.25 -10.12
CA PRO A 43 -3.89 4.72 -11.15
C PRO A 43 -3.31 3.49 -11.86
N PHE A 44 -4.20 2.56 -12.19
CA PHE A 44 -4.01 1.40 -13.04
C PHE A 44 -4.93 1.51 -14.25
N VAL A 45 -4.39 1.32 -15.45
CA VAL A 45 -5.18 1.35 -16.69
C VAL A 45 -5.33 -0.05 -17.23
N VAL A 46 -6.57 -0.55 -17.33
CA VAL A 46 -6.91 -1.89 -17.81
C VAL A 46 -7.92 -1.77 -18.95
N GLY A 47 -7.46 -1.95 -20.19
CA GLY A 47 -8.27 -1.66 -21.36
C GLY A 47 -8.70 -0.18 -21.38
N ASP A 48 -10.01 0.07 -21.40
CA ASP A 48 -10.59 1.42 -21.34
C ASP A 48 -10.92 1.89 -19.90
N ALA A 49 -10.72 1.02 -18.89
CA ALA A 49 -11.02 1.32 -17.50
C ALA A 49 -9.80 1.88 -16.76
N VAL A 50 -10.04 2.79 -15.82
CA VAL A 50 -9.06 3.22 -14.84
C VAL A 50 -9.50 2.75 -13.47
N ILE A 51 -8.62 2.02 -12.78
CA ILE A 51 -8.78 1.59 -11.41
C ILE A 51 -7.77 2.37 -10.58
N GLU A 52 -8.23 3.04 -9.54
CA GLU A 52 -7.39 3.77 -8.62
C GLU A 52 -7.10 2.91 -7.39
N LEU A 53 -5.85 2.89 -6.97
CA LEU A 53 -5.46 2.49 -5.62
C LEU A 53 -5.31 3.74 -4.75
N SER A 54 -6.12 3.80 -3.71
CA SER A 54 -6.06 4.76 -2.61
C SER A 54 -6.05 3.99 -1.29
N ASN A 55 -6.15 4.70 -0.16
CA ASN A 55 -6.28 4.06 1.13
C ASN A 55 -7.40 4.68 1.96
N GLU A 56 -7.81 3.96 3.00
CA GLU A 56 -8.80 4.41 3.97
C GLU A 56 -8.22 4.33 5.38
N TRP A 57 -8.50 5.37 6.16
CA TRP A 57 -8.06 5.53 7.54
C TRP A 57 -8.88 4.67 8.51
N TYR A 58 -8.19 3.99 9.41
CA TYR A 58 -8.78 3.24 10.51
C TYR A 58 -8.07 3.59 11.82
N THR A 59 -8.80 3.51 12.93
CA THR A 59 -8.28 3.70 14.29
C THR A 59 -8.68 2.50 15.16
N THR A 60 -7.74 1.88 15.85
CA THR A 60 -8.02 0.77 16.77
C THR A 60 -8.69 1.26 18.07
N PRO A 61 -9.27 0.38 18.90
CA PRO A 61 -9.83 0.78 20.19
C PRO A 61 -8.84 1.46 21.15
N GLN A 62 -7.54 1.16 21.09
CA GLN A 62 -6.50 1.87 21.84
C GLN A 62 -5.97 3.13 21.13
N GLY A 63 -6.52 3.50 19.98
CA GLY A 63 -6.18 4.74 19.29
C GLY A 63 -5.01 4.62 18.30
N HIS A 64 -4.68 3.42 17.83
CA HIS A 64 -3.64 3.25 16.80
C HIS A 64 -4.23 3.53 15.43
N ASP A 65 -3.63 4.46 14.72
CA ASP A 65 -4.06 4.87 13.39
C ASP A 65 -3.29 4.08 12.32
N PHE A 66 -4.01 3.61 11.30
CA PHE A 66 -3.43 2.86 10.19
C PHE A 66 -4.30 3.00 8.93
N HIS A 67 -3.74 2.61 7.80
CA HIS A 67 -4.39 2.74 6.50
C HIS A 67 -4.52 1.39 5.80
N LEU A 68 -5.68 1.13 5.19
CA LEU A 68 -5.91 -0.05 4.37
C LEU A 68 -5.90 0.31 2.88
N PRO A 69 -5.21 -0.47 2.03
CA PRO A 69 -5.31 -0.36 0.58
C PRO A 69 -6.75 -0.54 0.08
N ILE A 70 -7.18 0.33 -0.82
CA ILE A 70 -8.50 0.30 -1.46
C ILE A 70 -8.35 0.50 -2.96
N LEU A 71 -8.94 -0.40 -3.74
CA LEU A 71 -9.09 -0.24 -5.18
C LEU A 71 -10.50 0.23 -5.50
N ARG A 72 -10.68 1.20 -6.39
CA ARG A 72 -12.00 1.63 -6.90
C ARG A 72 -11.91 2.01 -8.38
N PRO A 73 -13.00 1.88 -9.15
CA PRO A 73 -13.03 2.42 -10.50
C PRO A 73 -13.05 3.96 -10.42
N MET A 74 -12.30 4.61 -11.30
CA MET A 74 -12.28 6.07 -11.42
C MET A 74 -13.20 6.53 -12.54
N GLU A 75 -14.05 7.52 -12.29
CA GLU A 75 -14.83 8.17 -13.35
C GLU A 75 -13.95 9.17 -14.11
N GLY A 76 -13.53 8.77 -15.32
CA GLY A 76 -12.73 9.59 -16.22
C GLY A 76 -11.22 9.39 -16.03
N LEU A 77 -10.47 9.63 -17.11
CA LEU A 77 -9.00 9.66 -17.08
C LEU A 77 -8.56 11.07 -16.66
N PRO A 78 -7.85 11.26 -15.54
CA PRO A 78 -7.27 12.55 -15.23
C PRO A 78 -6.31 12.93 -16.36
N THR A 79 -6.47 14.13 -16.89
CA THR A 79 -5.81 14.60 -18.12
C THR A 79 -4.28 14.54 -18.03
N CYS A 80 -3.74 14.65 -16.82
CA CYS A 80 -2.32 14.49 -16.51
C CYS A 80 -1.80 13.07 -16.81
N TYR A 81 -2.62 12.03 -16.63
CA TYR A 81 -2.22 10.64 -16.89
C TYR A 81 -2.26 10.29 -18.39
N ARG A 82 -3.22 10.83 -19.16
CA ARG A 82 -3.18 10.69 -20.64
C ARG A 82 -1.91 11.30 -21.22
N ALA A 83 -1.54 12.51 -20.79
CA ALA A 83 -0.33 13.17 -21.24
C ALA A 83 0.96 12.42 -20.84
N GLN A 84 0.97 11.74 -19.69
CA GLN A 84 2.08 10.88 -19.27
C GLN A 84 2.14 9.57 -20.07
N GLN A 85 1.00 8.94 -20.40
CA GLN A 85 0.96 7.77 -21.29
C GLN A 85 1.45 8.10 -22.71
N ASP A 86 1.05 9.26 -23.25
CA ASP A 86 1.44 9.69 -24.60
C ASP A 86 2.93 10.06 -24.70
N GLY A 87 3.57 10.42 -23.58
CA GLY A 87 4.99 10.79 -23.49
C GLY A 87 5.95 9.69 -23.02
N ALA A 88 5.47 8.64 -22.34
CA ALA A 88 6.29 7.64 -21.64
C ALA A 88 6.42 6.31 -22.40
N ALA A 89 6.62 6.36 -23.71
CA ALA A 89 6.76 5.19 -24.59
C ALA A 89 8.01 4.31 -24.30
N SER A 90 8.78 4.56 -23.24
CA SER A 90 10.09 3.94 -23.04
C SER A 90 10.18 2.86 -21.96
N SER A 91 9.17 2.65 -21.09
CA SER A 91 9.18 1.51 -20.16
C SER A 91 7.78 1.16 -19.65
N LEU A 92 7.04 0.39 -20.45
CA LEU A 92 5.81 -0.26 -19.99
C LEU A 92 6.20 -1.62 -19.39
N ALA A 93 5.85 -1.83 -18.13
CA ALA A 93 6.02 -3.10 -17.45
C ALA A 93 4.66 -3.79 -17.31
N VAL A 94 4.60 -5.08 -17.62
CA VAL A 94 3.35 -5.87 -17.57
C VAL A 94 3.29 -6.60 -16.25
N ILE A 95 2.22 -6.38 -15.47
CA ILE A 95 2.05 -7.02 -14.16
C ILE A 95 1.84 -8.53 -14.38
N GLU A 96 2.75 -9.35 -13.86
CA GLU A 96 2.64 -10.82 -13.88
C GLU A 96 2.06 -11.39 -12.58
N ALA A 97 2.30 -10.71 -11.46
CA ALA A 97 1.83 -11.15 -10.16
C ALA A 97 1.70 -9.96 -9.20
N ILE A 98 0.83 -10.13 -8.21
CA ILE A 98 0.63 -9.17 -7.13
C ILE A 98 0.73 -9.90 -5.81
N GLU A 99 1.52 -9.38 -4.89
CA GLU A 99 1.59 -9.88 -3.52
C GLU A 99 0.99 -8.87 -2.56
N ILE A 100 0.08 -9.34 -1.71
CA ILE A 100 -0.51 -8.52 -0.66
C ILE A 100 0.45 -8.56 0.54
N LEU A 101 1.02 -7.41 0.86
CA LEU A 101 1.87 -7.23 2.01
C LEU A 101 0.99 -7.07 3.24
N ARG A 102 1.25 -7.88 4.26
CA ARG A 102 0.59 -7.78 5.55
C ARG A 102 1.60 -7.38 6.59
N ARG A 103 1.23 -6.39 7.38
CA ARG A 103 1.98 -5.93 8.53
C ARG A 103 1.32 -6.43 9.80
N ARG A 104 2.15 -6.90 10.72
CA ARG A 104 1.79 -7.15 12.11
C ARG A 104 2.56 -6.17 12.97
N SER A 105 1.85 -5.33 13.72
CA SER A 105 2.44 -4.35 14.62
C SER A 105 1.94 -4.49 16.06
N ARG A 106 2.74 -3.99 17.00
CA ARG A 106 2.30 -3.64 18.35
C ARG A 106 2.80 -2.25 18.65
N ASP A 107 1.90 -1.27 18.55
CA ASP A 107 2.29 0.13 18.59
C ASP A 107 2.42 0.63 20.03
N ALA A 108 3.00 1.83 20.20
CA ALA A 108 3.21 2.41 21.52
C ALA A 108 1.92 3.08 22.03
N GLU A 109 1.53 2.79 23.27
CA GLU A 109 0.43 3.44 23.96
C GLU A 109 0.97 4.32 25.08
N TRP A 110 0.41 5.53 25.23
CA TRP A 110 0.74 6.41 26.35
C TRP A 110 -0.04 5.98 27.60
N GLN A 111 0.66 5.51 28.64
CA GLN A 111 0.01 5.12 29.89
C GLN A 111 -0.26 6.33 30.78
N HIS A 112 -1.53 6.56 31.10
CA HIS A 112 -1.95 7.62 32.01
C HIS A 112 -1.80 7.17 33.48
N GLY A 113 -0.89 7.80 34.24
CA GLY A 113 -0.66 7.53 35.66
C GLY A 113 0.49 8.37 36.24
N ASP A 114 0.80 8.16 37.53
CA ASP A 114 1.78 8.97 38.29
C ASP A 114 3.23 8.87 37.76
N GLN A 115 3.52 7.89 36.89
CA GLN A 115 4.79 7.74 36.16
C GLN A 115 4.52 7.56 34.65
N GLY A 116 3.74 8.46 34.05
CA GLY A 116 3.38 8.36 32.63
C GLY A 116 4.57 8.14 31.70
N GLY A 117 4.37 7.30 30.68
CA GLY A 117 5.39 6.94 29.70
C GLY A 117 4.80 6.08 28.57
N TRP A 118 5.58 5.92 27.50
CA TRP A 118 5.25 5.03 26.38
C TRP A 118 5.50 3.57 26.77
N ALA A 119 4.49 2.72 26.61
CA ALA A 119 4.59 1.28 26.78
C ALA A 119 4.08 0.57 25.53
N ALA A 120 4.39 -0.73 25.38
CA ALA A 120 3.78 -1.53 24.34
C ALA A 120 2.26 -1.58 24.58
N SER A 121 1.49 -1.34 23.52
CA SER A 121 0.07 -1.61 23.51
C SER A 121 -0.21 -3.08 23.81
N ASP A 122 -1.33 -3.36 24.49
CA ASP A 122 -1.84 -4.73 24.67
C ASP A 122 -2.51 -5.27 23.39
N GLU A 123 -2.77 -4.39 22.41
CA GLU A 123 -3.28 -4.73 21.09
C GLU A 123 -2.13 -5.20 20.18
N THR A 124 -2.43 -6.22 19.37
CA THR A 124 -1.58 -6.61 18.26
C THR A 124 -2.42 -6.44 17.02
N LEU A 125 -2.01 -5.52 16.16
CA LEU A 125 -2.69 -5.19 14.93
C LEU A 125 -2.08 -6.02 13.80
N ILE A 126 -2.92 -6.61 12.95
CA ILE A 126 -2.52 -7.33 11.75
C ILE A 126 -3.35 -6.78 10.60
N TYR A 127 -2.72 -6.21 9.59
CA TYR A 127 -3.42 -5.54 8.52
C TYR A 127 -2.74 -5.66 7.17
N ASP A 128 -3.54 -5.65 6.11
CA ASP A 128 -3.02 -5.53 4.75
C ASP A 128 -2.49 -4.10 4.58
N TRP A 129 -1.17 -3.97 4.41
CA TRP A 129 -0.42 -2.71 4.49
C TRP A 129 -0.04 -2.16 3.11
N GLY A 130 0.01 -3.03 2.10
CA GLY A 130 0.42 -2.63 0.77
C GLY A 130 0.47 -3.77 -0.21
N LEU A 131 1.06 -3.49 -1.37
CA LEU A 131 1.18 -4.40 -2.49
C LEU A 131 2.61 -4.43 -3.03
N ASN A 132 3.12 -5.60 -3.37
CA ASN A 132 4.16 -5.74 -4.38
C ASN A 132 3.52 -6.03 -5.73
N LEU A 133 3.89 -5.27 -6.74
CA LEU A 133 3.63 -5.58 -8.14
C LEU A 133 4.90 -6.19 -8.73
N LEU A 134 4.77 -7.38 -9.30
CA LEU A 134 5.86 -8.08 -9.97
C LEU A 134 5.59 -8.06 -11.46
N PHE A 135 6.63 -7.78 -12.26
CA PHE A 135 6.49 -7.58 -13.69
C PHE A 135 7.20 -8.67 -14.49
N THR A 136 6.71 -8.93 -15.70
CA THR A 136 7.23 -9.98 -16.60
C THR A 136 8.70 -9.81 -16.99
N ASP A 137 9.25 -8.60 -16.86
CA ASP A 137 10.66 -8.30 -17.13
C ASP A 137 11.58 -8.56 -15.92
N GLY A 138 11.01 -9.07 -14.82
CA GLY A 138 11.71 -9.34 -13.56
C GLY A 138 11.86 -8.12 -12.65
N SER A 139 11.38 -6.94 -13.05
CA SER A 139 11.31 -5.78 -12.17
C SER A 139 10.16 -5.88 -11.17
N ALA A 140 10.16 -4.99 -10.18
CA ALA A 140 9.11 -4.89 -9.18
C ALA A 140 8.75 -3.44 -8.88
N LEU A 141 7.59 -3.24 -8.26
CA LEU A 141 7.17 -1.96 -7.68
C LEU A 141 6.38 -2.26 -6.42
N SER A 142 6.80 -1.72 -5.29
CA SER A 142 6.02 -1.80 -4.06
C SER A 142 5.28 -0.50 -3.79
N LEU A 143 4.05 -0.65 -3.30
CA LEU A 143 3.13 0.41 -2.90
C LEU A 143 2.74 0.12 -1.46
N VAL A 144 3.29 0.84 -0.50
CA VAL A 144 3.00 0.66 0.93
C VAL A 144 2.51 1.97 1.55
N THR A 145 1.60 1.90 2.51
CA THR A 145 1.11 3.11 3.17
C THR A 145 2.18 3.69 4.11
N GLU A 146 2.33 5.01 4.11
CA GLU A 146 3.15 5.73 5.06
C GLU A 146 2.42 5.77 6.41
N ASP A 147 2.93 5.04 7.40
CA ASP A 147 2.32 5.00 8.74
C ASP A 147 2.86 6.11 9.67
N ASP A 148 3.89 6.84 9.25
CA ASP A 148 4.50 7.94 10.04
C ASP A 148 3.83 9.31 9.80
N ARG A 149 2.90 9.41 8.84
CA ARG A 149 2.21 10.66 8.50
C ARG A 149 0.69 10.50 8.48
N ILE A 150 0.02 11.51 9.03
CA ILE A 150 -1.46 11.57 9.15
C ILE A 150 -2.14 11.68 7.76
N ASP A 151 -1.40 12.03 6.72
CA ASP A 151 -1.96 12.19 5.38
C ASP A 151 -2.21 10.86 4.65
N GLY A 152 -1.66 9.74 5.13
CA GLY A 152 -1.83 8.42 4.52
C GLY A 152 -1.20 8.35 3.13
N GLY A 153 -0.04 8.99 2.92
CA GLY A 153 0.68 8.91 1.65
C GLY A 153 1.06 7.48 1.27
N TRP A 154 1.17 7.20 -0.03
CA TRP A 154 1.82 6.00 -0.56
C TRP A 154 3.32 6.22 -0.67
N VAL A 155 4.08 5.31 -0.08
CA VAL A 155 5.50 5.12 -0.38
C VAL A 155 5.59 4.14 -1.55
N VAL A 156 6.16 4.61 -2.66
CA VAL A 156 6.37 3.81 -3.86
C VAL A 156 7.86 3.51 -4.02
N THR A 157 8.23 2.23 -4.14
CA THR A 157 9.64 1.83 -4.31
C THR A 157 9.82 0.93 -5.53
N PRO A 158 10.91 1.08 -6.29
CA PRO A 158 11.19 0.25 -7.47
C PRO A 158 11.68 -1.16 -7.12
N ASP A 159 11.72 -1.49 -5.83
CA ASP A 159 12.14 -2.77 -5.31
C ASP A 159 10.99 -3.43 -4.57
N GLN A 160 10.91 -4.75 -4.66
CA GLN A 160 9.98 -5.57 -3.90
C GLN A 160 10.31 -5.47 -2.40
N VAL A 161 9.36 -4.99 -1.61
CA VAL A 161 9.39 -5.09 -0.15
C VAL A 161 9.33 -6.56 0.22
N GLN A 162 10.41 -7.03 0.84
CA GLN A 162 10.53 -8.42 1.29
C GLN A 162 9.90 -8.58 2.68
N PRO A 163 9.40 -9.80 3.00
CA PRO A 163 9.11 -10.17 4.36
C PRO A 163 10.31 -9.85 5.25
N SER A 164 10.06 -9.06 6.28
CA SER A 164 11.12 -8.58 7.16
C SER A 164 10.58 -8.40 8.56
N TYR A 165 11.48 -8.61 9.53
CA TYR A 165 11.27 -8.18 10.89
C TYR A 165 12.01 -6.86 11.06
N GLN A 166 11.32 -5.84 11.55
CA GLN A 166 11.94 -4.61 12.01
C GLN A 166 11.87 -4.58 13.54
N GLU A 167 13.04 -4.69 14.16
CA GLU A 167 13.20 -4.42 15.59
C GLU A 167 13.20 -2.90 15.75
N GLU A 168 12.32 -2.36 16.61
CA GLU A 168 11.89 -0.93 16.77
C GLU A 168 10.51 -0.68 16.12
N ILE A 169 9.38 -0.40 16.79
CA ILE A 169 9.03 -0.14 18.18
C ILE A 169 8.06 -1.25 18.64
N TRP A 170 8.46 -2.00 19.67
CA TRP A 170 7.86 -3.20 20.29
C TRP A 170 7.63 -4.46 19.41
N LEU A 171 7.09 -4.37 18.19
CA LEU A 171 7.00 -5.47 17.21
C LEU A 171 6.59 -4.93 15.84
N ILE A 172 7.38 -5.15 14.79
CA ILE A 172 6.94 -5.01 13.39
C ILE A 172 7.39 -6.23 12.59
N GLU A 173 6.43 -6.98 12.06
CA GLU A 173 6.65 -8.10 11.15
C GLU A 173 5.90 -7.84 9.85
N VAL A 174 6.57 -7.99 8.71
CA VAL A 174 5.93 -7.94 7.39
C VAL A 174 5.99 -9.33 6.78
N ASP A 175 4.86 -9.82 6.29
CA ASP A 175 4.73 -11.06 5.54
C ASP A 175 3.95 -10.85 4.24
N ILE A 176 3.99 -11.87 3.37
CA ILE A 176 3.11 -11.93 2.19
C ILE A 176 1.90 -12.75 2.60
N ARG A 177 0.74 -12.09 2.66
CA ARG A 177 -0.53 -12.77 2.97
C ARG A 177 -0.96 -13.68 1.83
N GLU A 178 -0.92 -13.15 0.61
CA GLU A 178 -1.44 -13.80 -0.57
C GLU A 178 -0.65 -13.35 -1.81
N ARG A 179 -0.46 -14.28 -2.74
CA ARG A 179 0.09 -14.00 -4.06
C ARG A 179 -0.94 -14.36 -5.12
N ILE A 180 -1.24 -13.40 -5.98
CA ILE A 180 -2.16 -13.50 -7.11
C ILE A 180 -1.31 -13.52 -8.37
N ALA A 181 -1.43 -14.58 -9.19
CA ALA A 181 -0.67 -14.80 -10.42
C ALA A 181 -1.49 -15.61 -11.43
#